data_AF-A0A1X0JA88-F1
#
_entry.id   AF-A0A1X0JA88-F1
#
_cell.length_a   1.000
_cell.length_b   1.000
_cell.length_c   1.000
_cell.angle_alpha   90.00
_cell.angle_beta   90.00
_cell.angle_gamma   90.00
#
_symmetry.space_group_name_H-M   'P 1'
#
loop_
_entity.id
_entity.type
_entity.pdbx_description
1 polymer ?
#
loop_
_entity_poly.entity_id
_entity_poly.type
_entity_poly.pdbx_seq_one_letter_code
_entity_poly.pdbx_strand_id
1 'polypeptide(L)'
;MRVWSVLCLIFLVAGCASHTRQGTPTSSGASSVSTLSQTPPTTPTTSSAPAPGPGASVESVTRWIEAGDPVDPEEFRTVDQDGVPSQLSDGEVAFREPGDLGPRVIGGCITAFKYKAPLSCLPGIRNAPPRPRDLPGEWIAGWVNFDGASVTLGSLHGDPGPFTAGVGLPLEYGKRLKFADYQCRSDAKGLYCVNYPHHSAVRLGDELVVFGCTKRAIPPRGIGVQYDCG
;
A
#
# COMPACT_ATOMS: atom_id res chain seq x y z
N MET A 1 43.77 23.72 18.07
CA MET A 1 43.62 25.19 18.17
C MET A 1 43.05 25.64 16.82
N ARG A 2 41.87 26.22 16.66
CA ARG A 2 41.16 27.23 17.45
C ARG A 2 39.65 26.96 17.46
N VAL A 3 39.04 27.26 18.60
CA VAL A 3 37.61 27.21 18.91
C VAL A 3 37.02 28.56 18.53
N TRP A 4 35.84 28.60 17.91
CA TRP A 4 35.01 29.81 17.91
C TRP A 4 33.55 29.45 18.21
N SER A 5 33.20 29.67 19.46
CA SER A 5 31.85 29.67 20.00
C SER A 5 31.11 30.91 19.53
N VAL A 6 29.85 30.77 19.11
CA VAL A 6 28.89 31.88 19.13
C VAL A 6 27.58 31.40 19.75
N LEU A 7 27.20 32.16 20.76
CA LEU A 7 26.08 32.06 21.69
C LEU A 7 24.88 32.85 21.14
N CYS A 8 23.65 32.43 21.47
CA CYS A 8 22.41 33.24 21.65
C CYS A 8 21.18 32.34 21.39
N LEU A 9 20.01 32.42 22.05
CA LEU A 9 19.53 33.03 23.29
C LEU A 9 18.10 32.46 23.42
N ILE A 10 17.76 31.83 24.54
CA ILE A 10 16.47 31.14 24.74
C ILE A 10 15.44 32.16 25.23
N PHE A 11 14.30 32.30 24.54
CA PHE A 11 13.13 32.99 25.06
C PHE A 11 12.11 31.97 25.58
N LEU A 12 11.93 31.97 26.90
CA LEU A 12 10.82 31.34 27.61
C LEU A 12 9.61 32.28 27.57
N VAL A 13 8.47 31.78 27.08
CA VAL A 13 7.17 32.43 27.30
C VAL A 13 6.39 31.57 28.29
N ALA A 14 6.25 32.09 29.50
CA ALA A 14 5.34 31.59 30.52
C ALA A 14 3.96 32.22 30.31
N GLY A 15 2.91 31.39 30.27
CA GLY A 15 1.50 31.83 30.26
C GLY A 15 0.74 31.13 31.40
N CYS A 16 0.29 31.93 32.36
CA CYS A 16 -0.31 31.52 33.63
C CYS A 16 -1.67 30.81 33.50
N ALA A 17 -1.98 30.02 34.54
CA ALA A 17 -3.16 29.19 34.68
C ALA A 17 -4.36 29.89 35.39
N SER A 18 -5.49 29.17 35.32
CA SER A 18 -6.59 29.06 36.29
C SER A 18 -7.75 30.06 36.20
N HIS A 19 -8.91 29.55 35.78
CA HIS A 19 -10.21 30.01 36.28
C HIS A 19 -11.01 28.83 36.84
N THR A 20 -11.00 28.70 38.17
CA THR A 20 -11.97 27.93 38.95
C THR A 20 -13.21 28.80 39.14
N ARG A 21 -14.39 28.33 38.72
CA ARG A 21 -15.66 28.77 39.30
C ARG A 21 -16.40 27.54 39.83
N GLN A 22 -16.35 27.43 41.15
CA GLN A 22 -17.21 26.59 41.95
C GLN A 22 -18.55 27.29 42.12
N GLY A 23 -19.64 26.62 41.77
CA GLY A 23 -21.00 27.12 41.91
C GLY A 23 -21.96 25.96 42.18
N THR A 24 -22.28 25.75 43.45
CA THR A 24 -23.46 25.04 43.97
C THR A 24 -23.84 25.79 45.25
N PRO A 25 -25.13 25.91 45.64
CA PRO A 25 -26.11 24.81 45.57
C PRO A 25 -27.59 25.20 45.28
N THR A 26 -28.42 24.14 45.23
CA THR A 26 -29.86 24.08 45.63
C THR A 26 -30.96 24.15 44.56
N SER A 27 -31.50 22.96 44.30
CA SER A 27 -32.92 22.53 44.28
C SER A 27 -33.99 23.37 43.56
N SER A 28 -34.62 22.78 42.54
CA SER A 28 -36.05 22.40 42.52
C SER A 28 -36.44 21.82 41.15
N GLY A 29 -37.22 20.75 41.15
CA GLY A 29 -37.56 19.98 39.96
C GLY A 29 -38.61 20.61 39.03
N ALA A 30 -38.62 20.13 37.79
CA ALA A 30 -39.81 19.99 36.96
C ALA A 30 -39.51 19.03 35.80
N SER A 31 -40.31 17.97 35.69
CA SER A 31 -40.28 17.01 34.60
C SER A 31 -40.62 17.68 33.27
N SER A 32 -39.80 17.46 32.25
CA SER A 32 -40.13 17.78 30.86
C SER A 32 -39.87 16.55 29.98
N VAL A 33 -40.95 16.06 29.37
CA VAL A 33 -40.93 14.96 28.40
C VAL A 33 -40.31 15.49 27.10
N SER A 34 -39.16 14.93 26.71
CA SER A 34 -38.56 15.17 25.40
C SER A 34 -38.72 13.92 24.53
N THR A 35 -39.56 14.03 23.49
CA THR A 35 -39.61 13.11 22.35
C THR A 35 -38.31 13.24 21.55
N LEU A 36 -37.44 12.22 21.65
CA LEU A 36 -36.25 12.08 20.83
C LEU A 36 -36.63 11.45 19.48
N SER A 37 -36.61 12.25 18.41
CA SER A 37 -36.48 11.73 17.05
C SER A 37 -35.09 11.11 16.91
N GLN A 38 -35.03 9.77 16.89
CA GLN A 38 -33.81 9.03 16.58
C GLN A 38 -33.57 9.06 15.08
N THR A 39 -32.62 9.89 14.65
CA THR A 39 -31.94 9.72 13.37
C THR A 39 -31.11 8.43 13.43
N PRO A 40 -31.21 7.51 12.46
CA PRO A 40 -30.40 6.30 12.47
C PRO A 40 -28.90 6.69 12.41
N PRO A 41 -28.02 6.07 13.21
CA PRO A 41 -26.59 6.28 13.08
C PRO A 41 -26.12 5.64 11.77
N THR A 42 -25.61 6.45 10.85
CA THR A 42 -24.88 5.97 9.67
C THR A 42 -23.53 5.42 10.14
N THR A 43 -23.50 4.12 10.47
CA THR A 43 -22.23 3.43 10.73
C THR A 43 -21.52 3.24 9.38
N PRO A 44 -20.23 3.59 9.23
CA PRO A 44 -19.48 3.24 8.04
C PRO A 44 -19.36 1.72 7.96
N THR A 45 -20.06 1.11 7.01
CA THR A 45 -19.96 -0.32 6.70
C THR A 45 -18.60 -0.58 6.07
N THR A 46 -17.58 -0.85 6.88
CA THR A 46 -16.37 -1.51 6.37
C THR A 46 -16.84 -2.85 5.81
N SER A 47 -16.72 -3.06 4.50
CA SER A 47 -17.17 -4.28 3.85
C SER A 47 -16.51 -5.49 4.52
N SER A 48 -17.31 -6.26 5.25
CA SER A 48 -16.92 -7.40 6.09
C SER A 48 -16.75 -8.71 5.33
N ALA A 49 -16.89 -8.67 4.00
CA ALA A 49 -16.72 -9.86 3.18
C ALA A 49 -15.28 -10.37 3.29
N PRO A 50 -15.06 -11.68 3.50
CA PRO A 50 -13.74 -12.26 3.61
C PRO A 50 -12.94 -12.04 2.33
N ALA A 51 -11.62 -11.86 2.47
CA ALA A 51 -10.73 -11.69 1.33
C ALA A 51 -10.75 -12.93 0.41
N PRO A 52 -10.83 -12.76 -0.92
CA PRO A 52 -10.84 -13.87 -1.86
C PRO A 52 -9.61 -14.77 -1.76
N GLY A 53 -9.83 -16.09 -1.68
CA GLY A 53 -8.76 -17.09 -1.70
C GLY A 53 -8.37 -17.53 -3.12
N PRO A 54 -7.33 -18.38 -3.25
CA PRO A 54 -6.98 -19.00 -4.53
C PRO A 54 -8.19 -19.66 -5.21
N GLY A 55 -8.29 -19.53 -6.54
CA GLY A 55 -9.40 -20.06 -7.34
C GLY A 55 -10.65 -19.18 -7.39
N ALA A 56 -10.67 -18.03 -6.69
CA ALA A 56 -11.74 -17.05 -6.85
C ALA A 56 -11.77 -16.47 -8.28
N SER A 57 -12.97 -16.12 -8.76
CA SER A 57 -13.15 -15.41 -10.03
C SER A 57 -12.56 -14.00 -9.97
N VAL A 58 -12.08 -13.46 -11.09
CA VAL A 58 -11.59 -12.08 -11.14
C VAL A 58 -12.70 -11.11 -10.74
N GLU A 59 -13.95 -11.35 -11.16
CA GLU A 59 -15.10 -10.52 -10.82
C GLU A 59 -15.35 -10.47 -9.32
N SER A 60 -15.16 -11.60 -8.62
CA SER A 60 -15.27 -11.63 -7.16
C SER A 60 -14.13 -10.86 -6.47
N VAL A 61 -12.92 -10.91 -7.03
CA VAL A 61 -11.77 -10.14 -6.53
C VAL A 61 -11.99 -8.65 -6.75
N THR A 62 -12.39 -8.25 -7.96
CA THR A 62 -12.69 -6.85 -8.31
C THR A 62 -13.76 -6.27 -7.40
N ARG A 63 -14.90 -6.96 -7.24
CA ARG A 63 -15.98 -6.50 -6.36
C ARG A 63 -15.53 -6.36 -4.91
N TRP A 64 -14.69 -7.27 -4.43
CA TRP A 64 -14.13 -7.17 -3.08
C TRP A 64 -13.16 -5.99 -2.95
N ILE A 65 -12.28 -5.74 -3.93
CA ILE A 65 -11.39 -4.58 -3.94
C ILE A 65 -12.20 -3.27 -3.95
N GLU A 66 -13.23 -3.18 -4.77
CA GLU A 66 -14.10 -1.99 -4.92
C GLU A 66 -14.92 -1.68 -3.67
N ALA A 67 -15.22 -2.68 -2.86
CA ALA A 67 -15.92 -2.52 -1.59
C ALA A 67 -15.05 -1.97 -0.45
N GLY A 68 -13.75 -1.73 -0.69
CA GLY A 68 -12.87 -1.05 0.26
C GLY A 68 -13.16 0.45 0.38
N ASP A 69 -12.71 1.07 1.47
CA ASP A 69 -12.84 2.53 1.63
C ASP A 69 -11.82 3.24 0.72
N PRO A 70 -12.23 4.17 -0.15
CA PRO A 70 -11.31 4.87 -1.03
C PRO A 70 -10.34 5.77 -0.26
N VAL A 71 -9.11 5.88 -0.77
CA VAL A 71 -8.11 6.89 -0.39
C VAL A 71 -7.74 7.74 -1.60
N ASP A 72 -7.21 8.94 -1.36
CA ASP A 72 -6.73 9.84 -2.41
C ASP A 72 -5.36 9.35 -2.95
N PRO A 73 -5.22 9.05 -4.25
CA PRO A 73 -3.93 8.63 -4.81
C PRO A 73 -2.82 9.67 -4.67
N GLU A 74 -3.12 10.96 -4.53
CA GLU A 74 -2.10 11.99 -4.34
C GLU A 74 -1.34 11.83 -3.01
N GLU A 75 -1.98 11.25 -1.98
CA GLU A 75 -1.30 10.93 -0.71
C GLU A 75 -0.21 9.87 -0.90
N PHE A 76 -0.38 8.98 -1.87
CA PHE A 76 0.54 7.86 -2.15
C PHE A 76 1.64 8.20 -3.15
N ARG A 77 1.86 9.49 -3.41
CA ARG A 77 2.99 9.99 -4.19
C ARG A 77 4.26 10.21 -3.38
N THR A 78 4.16 10.14 -2.06
CA THR A 78 5.32 10.33 -1.17
C THR A 78 6.04 9.01 -0.98
N VAL A 79 7.35 9.04 -1.15
CA VAL A 79 8.25 7.92 -0.88
C VAL A 79 9.32 8.37 0.10
N ASP A 80 9.70 7.47 1.01
CA ASP A 80 10.78 7.70 1.96
C ASP A 80 11.98 6.82 1.62
N GLN A 81 13.16 7.42 1.54
CA GLN A 81 14.41 6.70 1.41
C GLN A 81 15.31 7.07 2.59
N ASP A 82 15.51 6.11 3.50
CA ASP A 82 16.36 6.28 4.69
C ASP A 82 16.02 7.52 5.53
N GLY A 83 14.72 7.83 5.68
CA GLY A 83 14.21 8.99 6.43
C GLY A 83 14.20 10.29 5.63
N VAL A 84 14.50 10.24 4.33
CA VAL A 84 14.43 11.39 3.43
C VAL A 84 13.19 11.24 2.54
N PRO A 85 12.14 12.05 2.76
CA PRO A 85 10.96 12.03 1.92
C PRO A 85 11.25 12.69 0.56
N SER A 86 10.68 12.11 -0.49
CA SER A 86 10.62 12.70 -1.83
C SER A 86 9.27 12.41 -2.49
N GLN A 87 9.01 13.05 -3.64
CA GLN A 87 7.74 12.95 -4.33
C GLN A 87 7.91 12.31 -5.70
N LEU A 88 7.06 11.34 -6.01
CA LEU A 88 6.97 10.70 -7.32
C LEU A 88 6.36 11.65 -8.36
N SER A 89 6.54 11.31 -9.64
CA SER A 89 5.96 12.09 -10.75
C SER A 89 4.42 12.09 -10.69
N ASP A 90 3.78 13.01 -11.39
CA ASP A 90 2.32 13.06 -11.47
C ASP A 90 1.74 11.73 -11.99
N GLY A 91 0.73 11.21 -11.31
CA GLY A 91 0.07 9.95 -11.64
C GLY A 91 0.83 8.68 -11.23
N GLU A 92 2.01 8.80 -10.62
CA GLU A 92 2.75 7.65 -10.06
C GLU A 92 2.45 7.49 -8.57
N VAL A 93 2.32 6.24 -8.11
CA VAL A 93 2.08 5.92 -6.71
C VAL A 93 3.09 4.90 -6.20
N ALA A 94 3.37 4.96 -4.89
CA ALA A 94 4.01 3.90 -4.15
C ALA A 94 3.25 3.63 -2.86
N PHE A 95 3.05 2.36 -2.55
CA PHE A 95 2.29 1.92 -1.38
C PHE A 95 2.75 0.55 -0.92
N ARG A 96 2.45 0.18 0.32
CA ARG A 96 2.86 -1.10 0.88
C ARG A 96 1.80 -1.66 1.82
N GLU A 97 1.98 -2.91 2.21
CA GLU A 97 1.19 -3.49 3.31
C GLU A 97 1.43 -2.73 4.63
N PRO A 98 0.39 -2.60 5.48
CA PRO A 98 0.55 -2.12 6.84
C PRO A 98 1.54 -2.98 7.63
N GLY A 99 2.23 -2.35 8.58
CA GLY A 99 3.23 -3.01 9.43
C GLY A 99 4.57 -2.29 9.40
N ASP A 100 5.44 -2.69 10.32
CA ASP A 100 6.78 -2.12 10.39
C ASP A 100 7.65 -2.72 9.29
N LEU A 101 8.29 -1.86 8.51
CA LEU A 101 9.39 -2.27 7.67
C LEU A 101 10.59 -2.50 8.59
N GLY A 102 11.16 -3.71 8.52
CA GLY A 102 12.46 -3.95 9.12
C GLY A 102 13.51 -2.96 8.60
N PRO A 103 14.65 -2.80 9.29
CA PRO A 103 15.70 -1.92 8.84
C PRO A 103 16.16 -2.30 7.43
N ARG A 104 16.24 -1.31 6.52
CA ARG A 104 16.71 -1.46 5.12
C ARG A 104 15.84 -2.34 4.21
N VAL A 105 14.56 -2.48 4.53
CA VAL A 105 13.62 -3.24 3.68
C VAL A 105 13.06 -2.36 2.57
N ILE A 106 13.43 -2.69 1.34
CA ILE A 106 12.67 -2.27 0.15
C ILE A 106 11.45 -3.20 0.07
N GLY A 107 10.25 -2.64 0.10
CA GLY A 107 9.01 -3.42 0.08
C GLY A 107 7.81 -2.64 -0.41
N GLY A 108 6.76 -3.36 -0.80
CA GLY A 108 5.54 -2.78 -1.34
C GLY A 108 5.52 -2.73 -2.86
N CYS A 109 4.71 -1.85 -3.41
CA CYS A 109 4.46 -1.66 -4.83
C CYS A 109 4.75 -0.22 -5.25
N ILE A 110 5.26 -0.05 -6.47
CA ILE A 110 5.57 1.25 -7.06
C ILE A 110 5.29 1.22 -8.57
N THR A 111 4.78 2.33 -9.08
CA THR A 111 4.64 2.58 -10.52
C THR A 111 5.80 3.40 -11.05
N ALA A 112 6.20 3.16 -12.29
CA ALA A 112 7.22 3.93 -13.00
C ALA A 112 6.77 4.15 -14.46
N PHE A 113 5.61 4.78 -14.63
CA PHE A 113 4.96 4.95 -15.93
C PHE A 113 5.80 5.77 -16.91
N LYS A 114 6.62 6.71 -16.40
CA LYS A 114 7.60 7.43 -17.23
C LYS A 114 8.53 6.48 -17.99
N TYR A 115 8.85 5.33 -17.40
CA TYR A 115 9.71 4.30 -17.98
C TYR A 115 8.92 3.18 -18.65
N LYS A 116 7.59 3.35 -18.82
CA LYS A 116 6.65 2.31 -19.27
C LYS A 116 6.76 1.02 -18.45
N ALA A 117 7.17 1.16 -17.18
CA ALA A 117 7.25 0.04 -16.28
C ALA A 117 5.84 -0.34 -15.80
N PRO A 118 5.57 -1.64 -15.63
CA PRO A 118 4.33 -2.09 -15.02
C PRO A 118 4.33 -1.81 -13.51
N LEU A 119 3.23 -2.17 -12.84
CA LEU A 119 3.21 -2.17 -11.37
C LEU A 119 4.27 -3.15 -10.87
N SER A 120 5.31 -2.64 -10.22
CA SER A 120 6.43 -3.41 -9.70
C SER A 120 6.28 -3.56 -8.20
N CYS A 121 6.38 -4.79 -7.68
CA CYS A 121 6.15 -5.08 -6.27
C CYS A 121 7.22 -6.01 -5.67
N LEU A 122 7.54 -5.77 -4.40
CA LEU A 122 8.37 -6.60 -3.53
C LEU A 122 7.59 -6.91 -2.25
N PRO A 123 6.66 -7.90 -2.29
CA PRO A 123 5.77 -8.20 -1.15
C PRO A 123 6.37 -9.12 -0.09
N GLY A 124 7.63 -9.57 -0.24
CA GLY A 124 8.26 -10.46 0.74
C GLY A 124 7.88 -11.95 0.61
N ILE A 125 7.75 -12.45 -0.62
CA ILE A 125 7.41 -13.86 -0.90
C ILE A 125 8.41 -14.82 -0.25
N ARG A 126 7.91 -15.79 0.54
CA ARG A 126 8.75 -16.74 1.29
C ARG A 126 9.40 -17.82 0.41
N ASN A 127 8.66 -18.31 -0.58
CA ASN A 127 9.07 -19.42 -1.45
C ASN A 127 9.32 -18.93 -2.88
N ALA A 128 10.17 -17.91 -3.01
CA ALA A 128 10.46 -17.30 -4.29
C ALA A 128 11.28 -18.24 -5.22
N PRO A 129 11.14 -18.13 -6.55
CA PRO A 129 11.86 -18.99 -7.48
C PRO A 129 13.38 -18.83 -7.34
N PRO A 130 14.15 -19.93 -7.44
CA PRO A 130 15.60 -19.86 -7.41
C PRO A 130 16.12 -19.16 -8.66
N ARG A 131 17.34 -18.62 -8.56
CA ARG A 131 18.05 -18.01 -9.69
C ARG A 131 18.18 -19.04 -10.85
N PRO A 132 17.76 -18.70 -12.09
CA PRO A 132 18.03 -19.55 -13.23
C PRO A 132 19.53 -19.59 -13.56
N ARG A 133 20.01 -20.73 -14.08
CA ARG A 133 21.45 -20.95 -14.33
C ARG A 133 22.01 -20.05 -15.44
N ASP A 134 23.30 -19.76 -15.36
CA ASP A 134 24.11 -19.16 -16.44
C ASP A 134 23.62 -17.79 -16.95
N LEU A 135 23.15 -16.97 -16.02
CA LEU A 135 22.72 -15.60 -16.29
C LEU A 135 23.64 -14.61 -15.58
N PRO A 136 24.14 -13.55 -16.25
CA PRO A 136 24.81 -12.43 -15.59
C PRO A 136 23.79 -11.45 -14.96
N GLY A 137 24.19 -10.69 -13.94
CA GLY A 137 23.35 -9.65 -13.28
C GLY A 137 22.83 -10.05 -11.90
N GLU A 138 22.14 -9.14 -11.20
CA GLU A 138 21.57 -9.42 -9.88
C GLU A 138 20.22 -10.12 -10.01
N TRP A 139 19.97 -11.12 -9.17
CA TRP A 139 18.70 -11.86 -9.18
C TRP A 139 17.85 -11.43 -8.00
N ILE A 140 16.66 -10.90 -8.28
CA ILE A 140 15.71 -10.54 -7.23
C ILE A 140 14.54 -11.52 -7.28
N ALA A 141 14.62 -12.56 -6.45
CA ALA A 141 13.68 -13.68 -6.47
C ALA A 141 12.22 -13.26 -6.22
N GLY A 142 12.00 -12.30 -5.33
CA GLY A 142 10.67 -11.82 -4.93
C GLY A 142 10.11 -10.69 -5.78
N TRP A 143 10.80 -10.30 -6.86
CA TRP A 143 10.35 -9.20 -7.71
C TRP A 143 9.14 -9.62 -8.51
N VAL A 144 8.02 -8.90 -8.35
CA VAL A 144 6.79 -9.12 -9.10
C VAL A 144 6.55 -7.95 -10.02
N ASN A 145 6.36 -8.22 -11.32
CA ASN A 145 5.79 -7.23 -12.24
C ASN A 145 4.39 -7.68 -12.65
N PHE A 146 3.44 -6.76 -12.57
CA PHE A 146 2.07 -6.96 -13.01
C PHE A 146 1.65 -5.85 -13.97
N ASP A 147 1.50 -6.19 -15.26
CA ASP A 147 1.11 -5.25 -16.32
C ASP A 147 -0.37 -5.37 -16.72
N GLY A 148 -1.11 -6.29 -16.07
CA GLY A 148 -2.47 -6.69 -16.43
C GLY A 148 -2.50 -7.88 -17.38
N ALA A 149 -1.74 -7.87 -18.47
CA ALA A 149 -1.68 -8.97 -19.44
C ALA A 149 -0.81 -10.14 -18.96
N SER A 150 0.08 -9.90 -18.01
CA SER A 150 1.04 -10.86 -17.49
C SER A 150 1.41 -10.55 -16.04
N VAL A 151 1.84 -11.61 -15.34
CA VAL A 151 2.47 -11.51 -14.02
C VAL A 151 3.80 -12.25 -14.09
N THR A 152 4.89 -11.58 -13.74
CA THR A 152 6.19 -12.25 -13.59
C THR A 152 6.61 -12.27 -12.13
N LEU A 153 7.32 -13.32 -11.73
CA LEU A 153 7.91 -13.46 -10.40
C LEU A 153 9.36 -13.93 -10.54
N GLY A 154 10.26 -13.16 -9.93
CA GLY A 154 11.69 -13.37 -9.97
C GLY A 154 12.27 -12.92 -11.31
N SER A 155 13.15 -11.93 -11.27
CA SER A 155 13.80 -11.40 -12.47
C SER A 155 15.25 -11.02 -12.23
N LEU A 156 16.01 -11.02 -13.32
CA LEU A 156 17.32 -10.37 -13.34
C LEU A 156 17.17 -8.86 -13.41
N HIS A 157 18.01 -8.17 -12.67
CA HIS A 157 18.11 -6.72 -12.65
C HIS A 157 19.56 -6.28 -12.82
N GLY A 158 19.80 -5.41 -13.80
CA GLY A 158 21.08 -4.72 -13.98
C GLY A 158 21.04 -3.28 -13.45
N ASP A 159 19.84 -2.72 -13.36
CA ASP A 159 19.53 -1.46 -12.67
C ASP A 159 18.70 -1.76 -11.41
N PRO A 160 18.68 -0.87 -10.41
CA PRO A 160 17.93 -1.12 -9.18
C PRO A 160 16.41 -0.86 -9.32
N GLY A 161 15.94 -0.53 -10.52
CA GLY A 161 14.54 -0.32 -10.88
C GLY A 161 13.86 0.84 -10.13
N PRO A 162 12.53 0.88 -10.11
CA PRO A 162 11.77 2.01 -9.55
C PRO A 162 11.95 2.18 -8.04
N PHE A 163 12.35 1.13 -7.33
CA PHE A 163 12.51 1.17 -5.88
C PHE A 163 13.68 2.05 -5.39
N THR A 164 14.53 2.54 -6.29
CA THR A 164 15.49 3.60 -5.94
C THR A 164 14.80 4.89 -5.51
N ALA A 165 13.53 5.09 -5.84
CA ALA A 165 12.77 6.26 -5.40
C ALA A 165 12.49 6.24 -3.89
N GLY A 166 12.54 5.06 -3.25
CA GLY A 166 12.21 4.86 -1.85
C GLY A 166 10.96 3.99 -1.66
N VAL A 167 10.43 4.02 -0.44
CA VAL A 167 9.31 3.19 0.00
C VAL A 167 8.06 4.03 0.22
N GLY A 168 6.94 3.56 -0.30
CA GLY A 168 5.65 4.25 -0.19
C GLY A 168 4.97 4.13 1.17
N LEU A 169 3.87 4.87 1.31
CA LEU A 169 3.04 4.86 2.52
C LEU A 169 2.31 3.52 2.70
N PRO A 170 2.04 3.09 3.95
CA PRO A 170 1.19 1.93 4.20
C PRO A 170 -0.24 2.20 3.72
N LEU A 171 -0.79 1.29 2.93
CA LEU A 171 -2.22 1.27 2.61
C LEU A 171 -2.96 0.53 3.73
N GLU A 172 -3.59 1.27 4.65
CA GLU A 172 -4.29 0.68 5.81
C GLU A 172 -5.28 -0.43 5.41
N TYR A 173 -5.40 -1.48 6.24
CA TYR A 173 -6.26 -2.63 5.94
C TYR A 173 -7.69 -2.21 5.62
N GLY A 174 -8.23 -2.76 4.53
CA GLY A 174 -9.56 -2.45 4.05
C GLY A 174 -9.65 -1.18 3.19
N LYS A 175 -8.61 -0.36 3.13
CA LYS A 175 -8.54 0.79 2.22
C LYS A 175 -8.25 0.34 0.79
N ARG A 176 -8.77 1.09 -0.18
CA ARG A 176 -8.54 0.89 -1.60
C ARG A 176 -7.93 2.11 -2.27
N LEU A 177 -6.90 1.89 -3.05
CA LEU A 177 -6.17 2.89 -3.81
C LEU A 177 -6.40 2.63 -5.31
N LYS A 178 -6.93 3.62 -6.04
CA LYS A 178 -7.15 3.56 -7.49
C LYS A 178 -6.14 4.46 -8.20
N PHE A 179 -5.48 3.93 -9.23
CA PHE A 179 -4.45 4.64 -10.00
C PHE A 179 -4.30 4.02 -11.39
N ALA A 180 -4.25 4.85 -12.43
CA ALA A 180 -4.24 4.40 -13.82
C ALA A 180 -5.31 3.31 -14.08
N ASP A 181 -4.91 2.18 -14.66
CA ASP A 181 -5.77 1.01 -14.95
C ASP A 181 -5.92 0.04 -13.78
N TYR A 182 -5.36 0.39 -12.61
CA TYR A 182 -5.29 -0.48 -11.45
C TYR A 182 -6.18 0.01 -10.31
N GLN A 183 -6.56 -0.94 -9.47
CA GLN A 183 -7.05 -0.65 -8.14
C GLN A 183 -6.56 -1.71 -7.17
N CYS A 184 -6.04 -1.28 -6.03
CA CYS A 184 -5.54 -2.18 -5.00
C CYS A 184 -6.30 -2.02 -3.69
N ARG A 185 -6.47 -3.10 -2.93
CA ARG A 185 -6.98 -3.11 -1.56
C ARG A 185 -6.06 -3.93 -0.68
N SER A 186 -5.72 -3.44 0.50
CA SER A 186 -4.92 -4.19 1.46
C SER A 186 -5.80 -5.04 2.40
N ASP A 187 -5.27 -6.18 2.81
CA ASP A 187 -5.85 -7.10 3.78
C ASP A 187 -4.73 -7.82 4.54
N ALA A 188 -5.06 -8.46 5.67
CA ALA A 188 -4.10 -9.20 6.47
C ALA A 188 -3.43 -10.38 5.74
N LYS A 189 -3.96 -10.80 4.58
CA LYS A 189 -3.34 -11.80 3.69
C LYS A 189 -2.44 -11.21 2.60
N GLY A 190 -2.41 -9.89 2.44
CA GLY A 190 -1.62 -9.21 1.44
C GLY A 190 -2.32 -8.06 0.73
N LEU A 191 -1.63 -7.45 -0.24
CA LEU A 191 -2.20 -6.50 -1.21
C LEU A 191 -2.89 -7.26 -2.34
N TYR A 192 -4.14 -6.92 -2.61
CA TYR A 192 -4.86 -7.38 -3.80
C TYR A 192 -4.90 -6.26 -4.81
N CYS A 193 -4.50 -6.50 -6.05
CA CYS A 193 -4.52 -5.52 -7.12
C CYS A 193 -5.22 -6.09 -8.35
N VAL A 194 -6.22 -5.38 -8.87
CA VAL A 194 -6.87 -5.69 -10.15
C VAL A 194 -6.32 -4.77 -11.23
N ASN A 195 -6.22 -5.28 -12.46
CA ASN A 195 -6.09 -4.50 -13.67
C ASN A 195 -7.41 -4.60 -14.47
N TYR A 196 -8.05 -3.46 -14.71
CA TYR A 196 -9.37 -3.44 -15.34
C TYR A 196 -9.36 -3.86 -16.82
N PRO A 197 -8.49 -3.29 -17.69
CA PRO A 197 -8.48 -3.64 -19.12
C PRO A 197 -8.24 -5.13 -19.40
N HIS A 198 -7.41 -5.79 -18.59
CA HIS A 198 -7.03 -7.18 -18.81
C HIS A 198 -7.85 -8.19 -18.04
N HIS A 199 -8.84 -7.76 -17.24
CA HIS A 199 -9.66 -8.64 -16.42
C HIS A 199 -8.80 -9.65 -15.63
N SER A 200 -7.77 -9.16 -14.96
CA SER A 200 -6.83 -9.96 -14.19
C SER A 200 -6.55 -9.32 -12.83
N ALA A 201 -6.13 -10.14 -11.87
CA ALA A 201 -5.76 -9.65 -10.55
C ALA A 201 -4.64 -10.47 -9.93
N VAL A 202 -4.00 -9.89 -8.91
CA VAL A 202 -2.99 -10.54 -8.08
C VAL A 202 -3.30 -10.35 -6.60
N ARG A 203 -2.90 -11.31 -5.78
CA ARG A 203 -2.66 -11.14 -4.34
C ARG A 203 -1.17 -11.27 -4.09
N LEU A 204 -0.61 -10.25 -3.47
CA LEU A 204 0.79 -10.08 -3.15
C LEU A 204 0.92 -10.15 -1.62
N GLY A 205 1.63 -11.15 -1.11
CA GLY A 205 1.91 -11.33 0.32
C GLY A 205 2.99 -12.40 0.50
N ASP A 206 2.88 -13.23 1.54
CA ASP A 206 3.78 -14.37 1.76
C ASP A 206 3.87 -15.32 0.53
N GLU A 207 2.79 -15.38 -0.25
CA GLU A 207 2.68 -16.11 -1.51
C GLU A 207 2.04 -15.23 -2.59
N LEU A 208 2.49 -15.39 -3.83
CA LEU A 208 1.83 -14.81 -5.01
C LEU A 208 0.64 -15.68 -5.41
N VAL A 209 -0.56 -15.08 -5.45
CA VAL A 209 -1.74 -15.67 -6.09
C VAL A 209 -2.10 -14.82 -7.29
N VAL A 210 -2.43 -15.46 -8.41
CA VAL A 210 -2.90 -14.80 -9.63
C VAL A 210 -4.33 -15.23 -9.93
N PHE A 211 -5.12 -14.33 -10.49
CA PHE A 211 -6.51 -14.53 -10.85
C PHE A 211 -6.70 -14.16 -12.33
N GLY A 212 -7.35 -15.04 -13.10
CA GLY A 212 -7.55 -14.83 -14.54
C GLY A 212 -6.29 -15.05 -15.40
N CYS A 213 -5.30 -15.79 -14.87
CA CYS A 213 -4.04 -16.04 -15.57
C CYS A 213 -3.67 -17.52 -15.57
N THR A 214 -2.95 -17.95 -16.61
CA THR A 214 -2.42 -19.30 -16.75
C THR A 214 -0.90 -19.27 -16.61
N LYS A 215 -0.33 -20.19 -15.82
CA LYS A 215 1.13 -20.30 -15.68
C LYS A 215 1.76 -20.75 -17.00
N ARG A 216 2.73 -19.98 -17.48
CA ARG A 216 3.52 -20.34 -18.66
C ARG A 216 4.45 -21.52 -18.32
N ALA A 217 4.46 -22.54 -19.18
CA ALA A 217 5.30 -23.72 -18.97
C ALA A 217 6.80 -23.39 -18.98
N ILE A 218 7.21 -22.50 -19.88
CA ILE A 218 8.60 -22.05 -20.04
C ILE A 218 8.61 -20.51 -20.03
N PRO A 219 9.00 -19.89 -18.90
CA PRO A 219 9.20 -18.46 -18.83
C PRO A 219 10.34 -17.98 -19.75
N PRO A 220 10.31 -16.72 -20.20
CA PRO A 220 11.44 -16.10 -20.90
C PRO A 220 12.73 -16.18 -20.11
N ARG A 221 13.87 -16.16 -20.81
CA ARG A 221 15.18 -16.12 -20.19
C ARG A 221 15.29 -14.91 -19.26
N GLY A 222 15.73 -15.13 -18.01
CA GLY A 222 15.83 -14.08 -17.01
C GLY A 222 14.60 -13.91 -16.12
N ILE A 223 13.52 -14.65 -16.37
CA ILE A 223 12.31 -14.68 -15.56
C ILE A 223 12.18 -16.04 -14.87
N GLY A 224 11.82 -16.05 -13.59
CA GLY A 224 11.67 -17.27 -12.79
C GLY A 224 10.34 -17.97 -13.02
N VAL A 225 9.26 -17.20 -12.95
CA VAL A 225 7.89 -17.65 -13.24
C VAL A 225 7.17 -16.55 -14.03
N GLN A 226 6.38 -16.96 -15.02
CA GLN A 226 5.46 -16.07 -15.73
C GLN A 226 4.07 -16.68 -15.77
N TYR A 227 3.07 -15.82 -15.64
CA TYR A 227 1.67 -16.09 -15.92
C TYR A 227 1.23 -15.18 -17.07
N ASP A 228 0.49 -15.73 -18.02
CA ASP A 228 -0.14 -15.00 -19.11
C ASP A 228 -1.63 -14.87 -18.77
N CYS A 229 -2.18 -13.66 -18.84
CA CYS A 229 -3.54 -13.29 -18.42
C CYS A 229 -4.37 -12.85 -19.64
N GLY A 230 -5.67 -13.15 -19.62
CA GLY A 230 -6.58 -12.90 -20.74
C GLY A 230 -6.99 -14.16 -21.47
#